data_AF-A0A7J7UH76-F1
#
_entry.id   AF-A0A7J7UH76-F1
#
_cell.length_a   1.000
_cell.length_b   1.000
_cell.length_c   1.000
_cell.angle_alpha   90.00
_cell.angle_beta   90.00
_cell.angle_gamma   90.00
#
_symmetry.space_group_name_H-M   'P 1'
#
loop_
_entity.id
_entity.type
_entity.pdbx_description
1 polymer ?
#
loop_
_entity_poly.entity_id
_entity_poly.type
_entity_poly.pdbx_seq_one_letter_code
_entity_poly.pdbx_strand_id
1 'polypeptide(L)'
;MVGDGLGLPRSPRVPLTCPAPAPQDIDKQYVGFATLPNQVHRKSVKKGFDFTLMVAGESGLGKSTLVHSLFLTDLYKDRKLLNAEERISQTVEILKHTVDIEEKGVKLKLTIVDTPGFGDAVNNSECWKPITDYVDQQFEQYFRDESGLNRKNIQDNRVHCCLYFISPFGHGLRPVDVGFMKAVHEKVNIVPLIAKADCLVPCEVRKLKERIREEIDKFGIHVYQFPECDSDEDEDFKQQDRELKESAPFAVIGSNTVVEAKGQRVRGRLYPWGIVEVENQAHCDFVKLRNMLIRTHMHDLKDVTCDVHYENYRAHCIQQMTSKLTQDSRMESPIPILPLPTPDAETEKLIRMKDEELRRMQEMLQKMKQQIQDQ
;
A
#
# COMPACT_ATOMS: atom_id res chain seq x y z
N MET A 1 -2.12 30.73 -75.28
CA MET A 1 -0.97 31.47 -75.83
C MET A 1 -1.04 32.89 -75.25
N VAL A 2 -0.28 33.13 -74.17
CA VAL A 2 0.89 34.04 -74.05
C VAL A 2 0.47 35.52 -74.08
N GLY A 3 0.77 36.38 -73.11
CA GLY A 3 1.56 36.24 -71.88
C GLY A 3 1.62 37.55 -71.07
N ASP A 4 1.91 37.37 -69.78
CA ASP A 4 2.66 38.17 -68.78
C ASP A 4 2.58 39.69 -68.65
N GLY A 5 2.43 40.12 -67.39
CA GLY A 5 2.73 41.46 -66.89
C GLY A 5 2.59 41.57 -65.35
N LEU A 6 3.74 41.59 -64.66
CA LEU A 6 3.97 41.56 -63.19
C LEU A 6 3.42 42.75 -62.39
N GLY A 7 3.13 42.54 -61.09
CA GLY A 7 3.04 43.61 -60.08
C GLY A 7 2.51 43.17 -58.70
N LEU A 8 3.42 43.01 -57.72
CA LEU A 8 3.17 42.72 -56.29
C LEU A 8 2.32 43.80 -55.57
N PRO A 9 1.42 43.46 -54.63
CA PRO A 9 0.74 44.46 -53.80
C PRO A 9 1.49 44.76 -52.48
N ARG A 10 1.67 46.05 -52.18
CA ARG A 10 2.05 46.57 -50.85
C ARG A 10 0.81 46.94 -50.05
N SER A 11 0.88 46.65 -48.76
CA SER A 11 -0.14 46.83 -47.71
C SER A 11 -0.59 48.28 -47.48
N PRO A 12 -1.77 48.47 -46.87
CA PRO A 12 -2.02 49.64 -46.03
C PRO A 12 -2.15 49.26 -44.54
N ARG A 13 -1.57 50.13 -43.72
CA ARG A 13 -1.48 50.10 -42.26
C ARG A 13 -2.84 50.35 -41.59
N VAL A 14 -3.10 49.65 -40.48
CA VAL A 14 -4.23 49.88 -39.56
C VAL A 14 -3.84 50.96 -38.54
N PRO A 15 -4.71 51.93 -38.18
CA PRO A 15 -4.43 52.87 -37.09
C PRO A 15 -4.84 52.31 -35.71
N LEU A 16 -3.99 52.58 -34.72
CA LEU A 16 -4.20 52.31 -33.29
C LEU A 16 -5.35 53.15 -32.72
N THR A 17 -6.32 52.54 -32.02
CA THR A 17 -6.93 53.08 -30.78
C THR A 17 -7.68 51.97 -30.02
N CYS A 18 -7.29 51.73 -28.77
CA CYS A 18 -8.13 51.38 -27.59
C CYS A 18 -7.18 51.14 -26.40
N PRO A 19 -7.24 51.91 -25.29
CA PRO A 19 -6.53 51.54 -24.08
C PRO A 19 -7.31 50.43 -23.35
N ALA A 20 -6.64 49.30 -23.10
CA ALA A 20 -7.14 48.26 -22.21
C ALA A 20 -7.19 48.81 -20.76
N PRO A 21 -8.18 48.41 -19.94
CA PRO A 21 -8.19 48.80 -18.54
C PRO A 21 -6.99 48.15 -17.83
N ALA A 22 -6.24 48.95 -17.07
CA ALA A 22 -5.18 48.45 -16.20
C ALA A 22 -5.74 47.39 -15.23
N PRO A 23 -5.03 46.30 -14.95
CA PRO A 23 -5.44 45.38 -13.90
C PRO A 23 -5.38 46.14 -12.58
N GLN A 24 -6.56 46.36 -11.99
CA GLN A 24 -6.70 46.91 -10.65
C GLN A 24 -6.01 45.98 -9.65
N ASP A 25 -5.29 46.57 -8.71
CA ASP A 25 -4.60 45.94 -7.58
C ASP A 25 -5.52 44.97 -6.80
N ILE A 26 -5.60 43.71 -7.22
CA ILE A 26 -6.17 42.61 -6.42
C ILE A 26 -5.08 41.96 -5.54
N ASP A 27 -3.82 42.35 -5.69
CA ASP A 27 -2.66 41.67 -5.10
C ASP A 27 -2.42 41.94 -3.61
N LYS A 28 -3.24 42.75 -2.92
CA LYS A 28 -3.05 43.05 -1.48
C LYS A 28 -3.70 42.03 -0.54
N GLN A 29 -4.39 41.01 -1.05
CA GLN A 29 -5.01 39.97 -0.21
C GLN A 29 -4.73 38.54 -0.70
N TYR A 30 -3.82 38.37 -1.66
CA TYR A 30 -3.43 37.05 -2.17
C TYR A 30 -2.17 36.56 -1.44
N VAL A 31 -2.36 35.88 -0.31
CA VAL A 31 -1.28 35.39 0.57
C VAL A 31 -0.45 34.26 -0.07
N GLY A 32 -0.72 33.89 -1.33
CA GLY A 32 0.07 32.91 -2.10
C GLY A 32 -0.11 31.44 -1.69
N PHE A 33 -0.76 31.17 -0.55
CA PHE A 33 -1.11 29.82 -0.07
C PHE A 33 -1.93 29.01 -1.07
N ALA A 34 -2.74 29.67 -1.89
CA ALA A 34 -3.51 29.05 -2.96
C ALA A 34 -2.63 28.30 -4.00
N THR A 35 -1.34 28.62 -4.08
CA THR A 35 -0.40 27.91 -4.97
C THR A 35 0.28 26.71 -4.31
N LEU A 36 0.17 26.51 -2.99
CA LEU A 36 0.79 25.39 -2.29
C LEU A 36 0.32 24.02 -2.80
N PRO A 37 -0.98 23.77 -3.05
CA PRO A 37 -1.42 22.49 -3.62
C PRO A 37 -0.75 22.21 -4.97
N ASN A 38 -0.65 23.24 -5.82
CA ASN A 38 0.03 23.15 -7.11
C ASN A 38 1.54 22.91 -6.96
N GLN A 39 2.18 23.47 -5.93
CA GLN A 39 3.60 23.23 -5.63
C GLN A 39 3.83 21.81 -5.11
N VAL A 40 2.99 21.32 -4.20
CA VAL A 40 3.04 19.94 -3.69
C VAL A 40 2.80 18.95 -4.82
N HIS A 41 1.78 19.17 -5.65
CA HIS A 41 1.50 18.36 -6.82
C HIS A 41 2.71 18.31 -7.77
N ARG A 42 3.30 19.45 -8.14
CA ARG A 42 4.50 19.49 -9.00
C ARG A 42 5.70 18.80 -8.37
N LYS A 43 5.89 18.90 -7.05
CA LYS A 43 6.97 18.24 -6.33
C LYS A 43 6.78 16.72 -6.29
N SER A 44 5.55 16.27 -6.04
CA SER A 44 5.20 14.84 -6.04
C SER A 44 5.34 14.23 -7.43
N VAL A 45 4.87 14.92 -8.49
CA VAL A 45 5.01 14.48 -9.88
C VAL A 45 6.49 14.36 -10.28
N LYS A 46 7.35 15.30 -9.85
CA LYS A 46 8.79 15.23 -10.11
C LYS A 46 9.50 14.11 -9.34
N LYS A 47 9.08 13.85 -8.10
CA LYS A 47 9.65 12.77 -7.27
C LYS A 47 9.25 11.39 -7.80
N GLY A 48 8.06 11.29 -8.38
CA GLY A 48 7.46 10.02 -8.77
C GLY A 48 6.94 9.25 -7.56
N PHE A 49 6.36 8.10 -7.84
CA PHE A 49 5.81 7.19 -6.84
C PHE A 49 6.54 5.86 -6.87
N ASP A 50 6.88 5.32 -5.70
CA ASP A 50 7.40 3.97 -5.54
C ASP A 50 6.28 3.09 -4.99
N PHE A 51 6.01 1.97 -5.66
CA PHE A 51 5.05 0.97 -5.21
C PHE A 51 5.66 -0.44 -5.30
N THR A 52 5.74 -1.16 -4.18
CA THR A 52 6.20 -2.54 -4.13
C THR A 52 5.02 -3.49 -3.92
N LEU A 53 4.85 -4.42 -4.85
CA LEU A 53 3.85 -5.48 -4.81
C LEU A 53 4.54 -6.82 -4.61
N MET A 54 4.13 -7.57 -3.59
CA MET A 54 4.59 -8.93 -3.37
C MET A 54 3.53 -9.93 -3.79
N VAL A 55 3.95 -11.02 -4.41
CA VAL A 55 3.05 -12.08 -4.86
C VAL A 55 3.43 -13.37 -4.14
N ALA A 56 2.49 -13.95 -3.40
CA ALA A 56 2.66 -15.17 -2.62
C ALA A 56 1.54 -16.18 -2.92
N GLY A 57 1.86 -17.47 -2.86
CA GLY A 57 0.89 -18.53 -3.07
C GLY A 57 1.53 -19.85 -3.47
N GLU A 58 0.71 -20.89 -3.58
CA GLU A 58 1.18 -22.20 -4.00
C GLU A 58 1.83 -22.18 -5.39
N SER A 59 2.77 -23.10 -5.61
CA SER A 59 3.35 -23.36 -6.92
C SER A 59 2.28 -23.69 -7.97
N GLY A 60 2.48 -23.28 -9.21
CA GLY A 60 1.56 -23.61 -10.31
C GLY A 60 0.21 -22.90 -10.33
N LEU A 61 -0.07 -21.95 -9.42
CA LEU A 61 -1.30 -21.13 -9.45
C LEU A 61 -1.32 -20.02 -10.52
N GLY A 62 -0.23 -19.82 -11.25
CA GLY A 62 -0.13 -18.80 -12.30
C GLY A 62 0.24 -17.40 -11.78
N LYS A 63 0.98 -17.33 -10.67
CA LYS A 63 1.50 -16.10 -10.06
C LYS A 63 2.22 -15.20 -11.05
N SER A 64 3.30 -15.69 -11.66
CA SER A 64 4.09 -14.94 -12.64
C SER A 64 3.28 -14.63 -13.91
N THR A 65 2.33 -15.48 -14.29
CA THR A 65 1.38 -15.20 -15.40
C THR A 65 0.46 -14.03 -15.06
N LEU A 66 -0.07 -13.94 -13.83
CA LEU A 66 -0.92 -12.82 -13.43
C LEU A 66 -0.11 -11.51 -13.37
N VAL A 67 1.10 -11.55 -12.82
CA VAL A 67 2.02 -10.40 -12.80
C VAL A 67 2.26 -9.88 -14.21
N HIS A 68 2.57 -10.78 -15.14
CA HIS A 68 2.73 -10.45 -16.55
C HIS A 68 1.44 -9.88 -17.15
N SER A 69 0.27 -10.45 -16.81
CA SER A 69 -1.01 -9.96 -17.31
C SER A 69 -1.39 -8.58 -16.79
N LEU A 70 -1.11 -8.27 -15.52
CA LEU A 70 -1.43 -6.99 -14.87
C LEU A 70 -0.63 -5.82 -15.47
N PHE A 71 0.68 -5.99 -15.64
CA PHE A 71 1.58 -4.87 -15.95
C PHE A 71 2.10 -4.84 -17.39
N LEU A 72 2.11 -5.97 -18.11
CA LEU A 72 2.57 -5.99 -19.52
C LEU A 72 1.48 -5.53 -20.51
N THR A 73 0.35 -4.97 -20.04
CA THR A 73 -0.74 -4.46 -20.91
C THR A 73 -0.30 -3.21 -21.68
N ASP A 74 0.52 -2.35 -21.10
CA ASP A 74 0.89 -1.07 -21.72
C ASP A 74 2.36 -0.93 -22.13
N LEU A 75 3.29 -1.71 -21.55
CA LEU A 75 4.73 -1.50 -21.75
C LEU A 75 5.38 -2.26 -22.91
N TYR A 76 4.73 -3.27 -23.47
CA TYR A 76 5.34 -4.19 -24.45
C TYR A 76 4.66 -4.15 -25.82
N LYS A 77 4.29 -2.96 -26.30
CA LYS A 77 3.83 -2.80 -27.69
C LYS A 77 4.93 -3.16 -28.73
N ASP A 78 6.22 -3.19 -28.34
CA ASP A 78 7.34 -3.28 -29.29
C ASP A 78 8.45 -4.32 -28.99
N ARG A 79 8.23 -5.35 -28.16
CA ARG A 79 9.23 -6.44 -28.02
C ARG A 79 8.68 -7.78 -28.51
N LYS A 80 9.39 -8.37 -29.49
CA LYS A 80 9.27 -9.77 -29.90
C LYS A 80 9.20 -10.64 -28.65
N LEU A 81 8.10 -11.39 -28.53
CA LEU A 81 7.86 -12.35 -27.47
C LEU A 81 9.03 -13.35 -27.47
N LEU A 82 9.82 -13.38 -26.39
CA LEU A 82 10.73 -14.48 -26.15
C LEU A 82 9.90 -15.72 -25.81
N ASN A 83 10.33 -16.87 -26.34
CA ASN A 83 9.63 -18.16 -26.33
C ASN A 83 9.10 -18.56 -24.94
N ALA A 84 7.97 -19.26 -24.95
CA ALA A 84 7.22 -19.68 -23.77
C ALA A 84 7.95 -20.73 -22.90
N GLU A 85 8.99 -21.38 -23.43
CA GLU A 85 9.64 -22.55 -22.84
C GLU A 85 10.76 -22.21 -21.84
N GLU A 86 11.40 -21.04 -21.94
CA GLU A 86 12.45 -20.61 -20.98
C GLU A 86 11.89 -19.80 -19.79
N ARG A 87 10.59 -19.46 -19.80
CA ARG A 87 9.98 -18.44 -18.92
C ARG A 87 9.19 -18.97 -17.72
N ILE A 88 9.15 -20.29 -17.54
CA ILE A 88 8.49 -20.95 -16.41
C ILE A 88 9.49 -21.89 -15.73
N SER A 89 10.72 -21.44 -15.48
CA SER A 89 11.52 -22.10 -14.44
C SER A 89 10.81 -21.85 -13.12
N GLN A 90 10.64 -22.90 -12.31
CA GLN A 90 10.11 -22.75 -10.96
C GLN A 90 10.96 -21.70 -10.24
N THR A 91 10.33 -20.64 -9.71
CA THR A 91 11.03 -19.62 -8.93
C THR A 91 11.55 -20.31 -7.66
N VAL A 92 12.88 -20.48 -7.57
CA VAL A 92 13.54 -21.11 -6.41
C VAL A 92 13.88 -20.07 -5.34
N GLU A 93 14.04 -18.81 -5.76
CA GLU A 93 14.42 -17.67 -4.91
C GLU A 93 13.47 -16.49 -5.10
N ILE A 94 13.49 -15.55 -4.14
CA ILE A 94 12.70 -14.31 -4.22
C ILE A 94 13.29 -13.39 -5.29
N LEU A 95 12.56 -13.19 -6.38
CA LEU A 95 13.00 -12.35 -7.51
C LEU A 95 12.35 -10.97 -7.44
N LYS A 96 13.17 -9.92 -7.57
CA LYS A 96 12.69 -8.54 -7.68
C LYS A 96 12.69 -8.10 -9.15
N HIS A 97 11.54 -7.71 -9.66
CA HIS A 97 11.36 -7.12 -10.98
C HIS A 97 10.94 -5.66 -10.83
N THR A 98 11.80 -4.75 -11.25
CA THR A 98 11.47 -3.31 -11.24
C THR A 98 11.02 -2.88 -12.63
N VAL A 99 9.88 -2.20 -12.69
CA VAL A 99 9.26 -1.71 -13.90
C VAL A 99 8.92 -0.24 -13.70
N ASP A 100 9.46 0.62 -14.57
CA ASP A 100 9.13 2.04 -14.57
C ASP A 100 7.95 2.26 -15.53
N ILE A 101 6.83 2.71 -14.98
CA ILE A 101 5.60 3.03 -15.71
C ILE A 101 5.47 4.55 -15.74
N GLU A 102 5.18 5.12 -16.90
CA GLU A 102 4.90 6.56 -17.04
C GLU A 102 3.49 6.75 -17.61
N GLU A 103 2.61 7.39 -16.84
CA GLU A 103 1.26 7.72 -17.26
C GLU A 103 1.00 9.22 -17.11
N LYS A 104 0.59 9.90 -18.18
CA LYS A 104 0.24 11.33 -18.20
C LYS A 104 1.29 12.25 -17.55
N GLY A 105 2.58 11.89 -17.65
CA GLY A 105 3.71 12.65 -17.09
C GLY A 105 4.03 12.35 -15.61
N VAL A 106 3.34 11.38 -15.01
CA VAL A 106 3.64 10.84 -13.67
C VAL A 106 4.45 9.56 -13.83
N LYS A 107 5.60 9.48 -13.15
CA LYS A 107 6.45 8.29 -13.12
C LYS A 107 6.13 7.45 -11.89
N LEU A 108 5.79 6.19 -12.11
CA LEU A 108 5.59 5.16 -11.09
C LEU A 108 6.69 4.11 -11.24
N LYS A 109 7.54 3.97 -10.24
CA LYS A 109 8.48 2.86 -10.12
C LYS A 109 7.80 1.73 -9.37
N LEU A 110 7.39 0.71 -10.13
CA LEU A 110 6.75 -0.47 -9.60
C LEU A 110 7.81 -1.55 -9.36
N THR A 111 7.90 -2.06 -8.12
CA THR A 111 8.74 -3.21 -7.79
C THR A 111 7.86 -4.41 -7.52
N ILE A 112 7.95 -5.43 -8.35
CA ILE A 112 7.24 -6.70 -8.14
C ILE A 112 8.21 -7.68 -7.50
N VAL A 113 7.80 -8.25 -6.37
CA VAL A 113 8.54 -9.30 -5.65
C VAL A 113 7.83 -10.61 -5.91
N ASP A 114 8.40 -11.44 -6.79
CA ASP A 114 7.91 -12.81 -7.02
C ASP A 114 8.53 -13.73 -5.97
N THR A 115 7.69 -14.50 -5.29
CA THR A 115 8.12 -15.43 -4.25
C THR A 115 8.05 -16.86 -4.76
N PRO A 116 8.98 -17.73 -4.31
CA PRO A 116 8.90 -19.15 -4.62
C PRO A 116 7.54 -19.70 -4.17
N GLY A 117 6.97 -20.60 -4.97
CA GLY A 117 5.75 -21.29 -4.59
C GLY A 117 5.99 -22.20 -3.40
N PHE A 118 5.16 -22.09 -2.36
CA PHE A 118 5.12 -23.08 -1.28
C PHE A 118 4.20 -24.24 -1.65
N GLY A 119 4.31 -25.38 -0.96
CA GLY A 119 3.43 -26.55 -1.18
C GLY A 119 4.03 -27.67 -2.02
N ASP A 120 5.20 -27.47 -2.65
CA ASP A 120 5.89 -28.53 -3.42
C ASP A 120 6.69 -29.48 -2.53
N ALA A 121 7.06 -29.05 -1.32
CA ALA A 121 7.81 -29.87 -0.36
C ALA A 121 6.88 -30.78 0.46
N VAL A 122 7.40 -31.94 0.88
CA VAL A 122 6.67 -32.87 1.77
C VAL A 122 6.42 -32.25 3.15
N ASN A 123 7.34 -31.42 3.63
CA ASN A 123 7.19 -30.67 4.88
C ASN A 123 7.09 -29.16 4.58
N ASN A 124 5.91 -28.58 4.83
CA ASN A 124 5.62 -27.16 4.61
C ASN A 124 5.44 -26.36 5.91
N SER A 125 5.95 -26.88 7.04
CA SER A 125 5.68 -26.30 8.37
C SER A 125 6.25 -24.89 8.58
N GLU A 126 7.15 -24.41 7.71
CA GLU A 126 7.82 -23.11 7.87
C GLU A 126 7.96 -22.34 6.53
N CYS A 127 7.03 -22.56 5.59
CA CYS A 127 7.13 -21.97 4.26
C CYS A 127 7.01 -20.43 4.23
N TRP A 128 6.46 -19.82 5.28
CA TRP A 128 6.32 -18.35 5.40
C TRP A 128 7.57 -17.65 5.95
N LYS A 129 8.54 -18.37 6.56
CA LYS A 129 9.72 -17.75 7.17
C LYS A 129 10.55 -16.93 6.17
N PRO A 130 10.94 -17.45 4.98
CA PRO A 130 11.73 -16.66 4.04
C PRO A 130 11.03 -15.38 3.58
N ILE A 131 9.70 -15.41 3.50
CA ILE A 131 8.86 -14.26 3.13
C ILE A 131 8.79 -13.25 4.27
N THR A 132 8.62 -13.74 5.50
CA THR A 132 8.60 -12.92 6.71
C THR A 132 9.95 -12.23 6.92
N ASP A 133 11.05 -12.99 6.82
CA ASP A 133 12.42 -12.50 6.94
C ASP A 133 12.74 -11.46 5.85
N TYR A 134 12.26 -11.68 4.63
CA TYR A 134 12.42 -10.71 3.55
C TYR A 134 11.72 -9.37 3.85
N VAL A 135 10.48 -9.41 4.35
CA VAL A 135 9.71 -8.22 4.74
C VAL A 135 10.41 -7.50 5.90
N ASP A 136 10.84 -8.23 6.92
CA ASP A 136 11.59 -7.68 8.06
C ASP A 136 12.89 -7.02 7.61
N GLN A 137 13.62 -7.64 6.66
CA GLN A 137 14.82 -7.05 6.08
C GLN A 137 14.53 -5.74 5.34
N GLN A 138 13.39 -5.64 4.64
CA GLN A 138 13.01 -4.37 4.00
C GLN A 138 12.68 -3.29 5.03
N PHE A 139 11.99 -3.65 6.11
CA PHE A 139 11.71 -2.70 7.21
C PHE A 139 12.97 -2.27 7.95
N GLU A 140 13.90 -3.19 8.19
CA GLU A 140 15.19 -2.88 8.82
C GLU A 140 16.02 -1.95 7.93
N GLN A 141 16.08 -2.22 6.62
CA GLN A 141 16.79 -1.36 5.68
C GLN A 141 16.21 0.05 5.69
N TYR A 142 14.88 0.18 5.63
CA TYR A 142 14.22 1.49 5.69
C TYR A 142 14.48 2.19 7.03
N PHE A 143 14.43 1.47 8.15
CA PHE A 143 14.72 2.01 9.48
C PHE A 143 16.17 2.51 9.62
N ARG A 144 17.14 1.79 9.05
CA ARG A 144 18.55 2.23 9.01
C ARG A 144 18.73 3.49 8.16
N ASP A 145 18.06 3.55 7.01
CA ASP A 145 18.11 4.71 6.12
C ASP A 145 17.43 5.95 6.75
N GLU A 146 16.34 5.76 7.49
CA GLU A 146 15.67 6.82 8.27
C GLU A 146 16.55 7.33 9.42
N SER A 147 17.20 6.41 10.15
CA SER A 147 18.10 6.72 11.26
C SER A 147 19.42 7.37 10.80
N GLY A 148 19.78 7.18 9.53
CA GLY A 148 20.98 7.73 8.91
C GLY A 148 21.00 9.26 8.77
N LEU A 149 22.16 9.79 8.39
CA LEU A 149 22.38 11.23 8.23
C LEU A 149 21.75 11.79 6.93
N ASN A 150 21.59 10.96 5.89
CA ASN A 150 21.16 11.36 4.55
C ASN A 150 19.67 11.14 4.29
N ARG A 151 18.80 11.80 5.07
CA ARG A 151 17.32 11.63 5.02
C ARG A 151 16.62 12.11 3.74
N LYS A 152 17.32 12.82 2.84
CA LYS A 152 16.67 13.53 1.72
C LYS A 152 16.33 12.65 0.50
N ASN A 153 16.93 11.47 0.37
CA ASN A 153 16.75 10.60 -0.80
C ASN A 153 16.57 9.13 -0.39
N ILE A 154 15.66 8.87 0.54
CA ILE A 154 15.31 7.50 0.95
C ILE A 154 14.43 6.89 -0.15
N GLN A 155 14.82 5.70 -0.63
CA GLN A 155 14.02 4.91 -1.56
C GLN A 155 13.12 3.97 -0.76
N ASP A 156 11.84 3.92 -1.11
CA ASP A 156 10.88 3.07 -0.41
C ASP A 156 10.86 1.67 -1.04
N ASN A 157 11.54 0.72 -0.39
CA ASN A 157 11.57 -0.70 -0.80
C ASN A 157 10.64 -1.58 0.05
N ARG A 158 9.82 -0.99 0.93
CA ARG A 158 8.88 -1.73 1.77
C ARG A 158 7.79 -2.35 0.91
N VAL A 159 7.28 -3.50 1.33
CA VAL A 159 6.20 -4.19 0.63
C VAL A 159 4.88 -3.54 1.04
N HIS A 160 4.18 -2.89 0.09
CA HIS A 160 2.93 -2.20 0.40
C HIS A 160 1.70 -3.12 0.34
N CYS A 161 1.76 -4.15 -0.51
CA CYS A 161 0.66 -5.07 -0.72
C CYS A 161 1.19 -6.47 -1.04
N CYS A 162 0.61 -7.49 -0.39
CA CYS A 162 0.84 -8.90 -0.67
C CYS A 162 -0.40 -9.49 -1.33
N LEU A 163 -0.28 -9.88 -2.60
CA LEU A 163 -1.31 -10.66 -3.29
C LEU A 163 -1.14 -12.12 -2.91
N TYR A 164 -2.15 -12.66 -2.23
CA TYR A 164 -2.13 -14.04 -1.78
C TYR A 164 -3.02 -14.92 -2.65
N PHE A 165 -2.42 -15.86 -3.38
CA PHE A 165 -3.11 -16.75 -4.30
C PHE A 165 -3.60 -17.99 -3.56
N ILE A 166 -4.92 -18.11 -3.48
CA ILE A 166 -5.65 -19.25 -2.94
C ILE A 166 -5.95 -20.21 -4.10
N SER A 167 -5.72 -21.49 -3.86
CA SER A 167 -6.01 -22.55 -4.81
C SER A 167 -7.53 -22.72 -5.00
N PRO A 168 -8.03 -22.82 -6.24
CA PRO A 168 -9.47 -22.99 -6.51
C PRO A 168 -9.98 -24.41 -6.21
N PHE A 169 -9.08 -25.37 -6.04
CA PHE A 169 -9.42 -26.79 -5.87
C PHE A 169 -9.86 -27.15 -4.44
N GLY A 170 -9.88 -26.19 -3.52
CA GLY A 170 -10.25 -26.38 -2.12
C GLY A 170 -11.74 -26.17 -1.85
N HIS A 171 -12.26 -26.88 -0.85
CA HIS A 171 -13.56 -26.57 -0.26
C HIS A 171 -13.53 -25.41 0.74
N GLY A 172 -12.33 -24.92 1.08
CA GLY A 172 -12.01 -23.86 2.03
C GLY A 172 -10.50 -23.52 2.00
N LEU A 173 -10.02 -22.71 2.94
CA LEU A 173 -8.62 -22.40 3.17
C LEU A 173 -7.88 -23.61 3.72
N ARG A 174 -6.71 -23.90 3.15
CA ARG A 174 -5.89 -25.00 3.67
C ARG A 174 -5.17 -24.56 4.95
N PRO A 175 -4.84 -25.49 5.85
CA PRO A 175 -4.09 -25.16 7.07
C PRO A 175 -2.75 -24.46 6.80
N VAL A 176 -2.08 -24.80 5.70
CA VAL A 176 -0.85 -24.12 5.26
C VAL A 176 -1.14 -22.66 4.91
N ASP A 177 -2.26 -22.40 4.25
CA ASP A 177 -2.66 -21.05 3.85
C ASP A 177 -3.03 -20.20 5.08
N VAL A 178 -3.74 -20.80 6.04
CA VAL A 178 -4.05 -20.18 7.34
C VAL A 178 -2.78 -19.85 8.13
N GLY A 179 -1.82 -20.78 8.20
CA GLY A 179 -0.55 -20.55 8.88
C GLY A 179 0.25 -19.40 8.26
N PHE A 180 0.29 -19.36 6.92
CA PHE A 180 0.94 -18.28 6.17
C PHE A 180 0.28 -16.92 6.43
N MET A 181 -1.05 -16.83 6.26
CA MET A 181 -1.78 -15.58 6.46
C MET A 181 -1.67 -15.09 7.92
N LYS A 182 -1.69 -16.01 8.89
CA LYS A 182 -1.46 -15.68 10.30
C LYS A 182 -0.06 -15.14 10.58
N ALA A 183 0.97 -15.57 9.87
CA ALA A 183 2.31 -15.02 10.06
C ALA A 183 2.51 -13.64 9.40
N VAL A 184 1.84 -13.40 8.27
CA VAL A 184 2.10 -12.23 7.42
C VAL A 184 1.16 -11.05 7.70
N HIS A 185 -0.06 -11.30 8.19
CA HIS A 185 -1.09 -10.24 8.33
C HIS A 185 -0.70 -9.09 9.27
N GLU A 186 0.19 -9.31 10.24
CA GLU A 186 0.66 -8.25 11.13
C GLU A 186 1.63 -7.28 10.43
N LYS A 187 2.29 -7.74 9.37
CA LYS A 187 3.41 -7.03 8.73
C LYS A 187 3.07 -6.43 7.38
N VAL A 188 2.12 -7.01 6.64
CA VAL A 188 1.78 -6.59 5.27
C VAL A 188 0.29 -6.66 5.03
N ASN A 189 -0.23 -5.72 4.24
CA ASN A 189 -1.58 -5.76 3.71
C ASN A 189 -1.78 -6.98 2.80
N ILE A 190 -2.63 -7.93 3.21
CA ILE A 190 -2.93 -9.13 2.43
C ILE A 190 -4.21 -8.91 1.62
N VAL A 191 -4.11 -9.12 0.30
CA VAL A 191 -5.26 -9.17 -0.61
C VAL A 191 -5.44 -10.62 -1.10
N PRO A 192 -6.47 -11.35 -0.64
CA PRO A 192 -6.72 -12.72 -1.06
C PRO A 192 -7.30 -12.78 -2.48
N LEU A 193 -6.69 -13.62 -3.32
CA LEU A 193 -7.06 -13.87 -4.71
C LEU A 193 -7.35 -15.35 -4.94
N ILE A 194 -8.47 -15.67 -5.56
CA ILE A 194 -8.75 -17.03 -6.04
C ILE A 194 -8.10 -17.17 -7.40
N ALA A 195 -7.10 -18.04 -7.49
CA ALA A 195 -6.38 -18.33 -8.72
C ALA A 195 -7.19 -19.23 -9.65
N LYS A 196 -6.91 -19.18 -10.97
CA LYS A 196 -7.51 -20.06 -11.99
C LYS A 196 -9.03 -20.20 -11.83
N ALA A 197 -9.73 -19.06 -11.76
CA ALA A 197 -11.18 -19.03 -11.60
C ALA A 197 -11.94 -19.68 -12.77
N ASP A 198 -11.27 -19.89 -13.91
CA ASP A 198 -11.77 -20.61 -15.09
C ASP A 198 -12.03 -22.11 -14.84
N CYS A 199 -11.49 -22.68 -13.76
CA CYS A 199 -11.78 -24.05 -13.35
C CYS A 199 -13.12 -24.21 -12.62
N LEU A 200 -13.75 -23.12 -12.19
CA LEU A 200 -14.93 -23.15 -11.32
C LEU A 200 -16.15 -22.55 -12.02
N VAL A 201 -17.33 -23.11 -11.74
CA VAL A 201 -18.60 -22.55 -12.19
C VAL A 201 -18.94 -21.32 -11.34
N PRO A 202 -19.60 -20.26 -11.86
CA PRO A 202 -19.93 -19.06 -11.07
C PRO A 202 -20.66 -19.33 -9.76
N CYS A 203 -21.50 -20.37 -9.70
CA CYS A 203 -22.16 -20.80 -8.46
C CYS A 203 -21.20 -21.39 -7.43
N GLU A 204 -20.15 -22.07 -7.86
CA GLU A 204 -19.12 -22.64 -7.00
C GLU A 204 -18.19 -21.55 -6.48
N VAL A 205 -17.81 -20.60 -7.34
CA VAL A 205 -17.02 -19.43 -6.95
C VAL A 205 -17.70 -18.67 -5.81
N ARG A 206 -19.02 -18.42 -5.91
CA ARG A 206 -19.76 -17.73 -4.85
C ARG A 206 -19.71 -18.48 -3.51
N LYS A 207 -19.96 -19.79 -3.54
CA LYS A 207 -19.87 -20.65 -2.34
C LYS A 207 -18.46 -20.65 -1.74
N LEU A 208 -17.43 -20.67 -2.61
CA LEU A 208 -16.04 -20.62 -2.17
C LEU A 208 -15.70 -19.27 -1.53
N LYS A 209 -16.14 -18.16 -2.13
CA LYS A 209 -15.95 -16.80 -1.57
C LYS A 209 -16.58 -16.67 -0.18
N GLU A 210 -17.81 -17.16 -0.01
CA GLU A 210 -18.51 -17.15 1.29
C GLU A 210 -17.73 -17.96 2.34
N ARG A 211 -17.31 -19.18 2.01
CA ARG A 211 -16.54 -20.03 2.94
C ARG A 211 -15.19 -19.43 3.33
N ILE A 212 -14.44 -18.88 2.35
CA ILE A 212 -13.16 -18.22 2.63
C ILE A 212 -13.38 -17.04 3.58
N ARG A 213 -14.44 -16.24 3.37
CA ARG A 213 -14.75 -15.10 4.24
C ARG A 213 -15.09 -15.54 5.66
N GLU A 214 -15.90 -16.58 5.81
CA GLU A 214 -16.20 -17.16 7.14
C GLU A 214 -14.95 -17.70 7.82
N GLU A 215 -14.05 -18.37 7.10
CA GLU A 215 -12.84 -18.94 7.69
C GLU A 215 -11.83 -17.87 8.07
N ILE A 216 -11.67 -16.81 7.27
CA ILE A 216 -10.85 -15.64 7.63
C ILE A 216 -11.31 -15.05 8.97
N ASP A 217 -12.63 -14.90 9.15
CA ASP A 217 -13.22 -14.37 10.37
C ASP A 217 -13.04 -15.34 11.55
N LYS A 218 -13.32 -16.64 11.36
CA LYS A 218 -13.11 -17.70 12.38
C LYS A 218 -11.67 -17.78 12.87
N PHE A 219 -10.70 -17.57 11.98
CA PHE A 219 -9.28 -17.61 12.33
C PHE A 219 -8.72 -16.26 12.84
N GLY A 220 -9.51 -15.18 12.77
CA GLY A 220 -9.10 -13.83 13.19
C GLY A 220 -8.00 -13.24 12.30
N ILE A 221 -8.03 -13.51 11.00
CA ILE A 221 -7.03 -13.00 10.06
C ILE A 221 -7.44 -11.60 9.58
N HIS A 222 -6.61 -10.60 9.88
CA HIS A 222 -6.81 -9.25 9.38
C HIS A 222 -6.35 -9.14 7.92
N VAL A 223 -7.29 -9.29 7.00
CA VAL A 223 -7.06 -8.94 5.58
C VAL A 223 -7.19 -7.43 5.39
N TYR A 224 -6.64 -6.92 4.30
CA TYR A 224 -6.81 -5.51 3.94
C TYR A 224 -8.30 -5.17 3.84
N GLN A 225 -8.76 -4.26 4.69
CA GLN A 225 -10.10 -3.74 4.68
C GLN A 225 -10.09 -2.43 3.90
N PHE A 226 -10.99 -2.32 2.94
CA PHE A 226 -11.22 -1.06 2.25
C PHE A 226 -11.62 0.00 3.28
N PRO A 227 -10.97 1.17 3.29
CA PRO A 227 -11.39 2.31 4.10
C PRO A 227 -12.88 2.59 3.89
N GLU A 228 -13.55 3.04 4.94
CA GLU A 228 -14.91 3.55 4.78
C GLU A 228 -14.82 4.88 4.01
N CYS A 229 -15.43 4.95 2.83
CA CYS A 229 -15.53 6.19 2.07
C CYS A 229 -16.05 7.32 2.97
N ASP A 230 -15.41 8.48 2.90
CA ASP A 230 -15.88 9.66 3.61
C ASP A 230 -17.30 10.02 3.16
N SER A 231 -18.11 10.55 4.08
CA SER A 231 -19.52 10.89 3.81
C SER A 231 -19.70 11.85 2.64
N ASP A 232 -18.65 12.61 2.31
CA ASP A 232 -18.65 13.71 1.37
C ASP A 232 -18.29 13.28 -0.08
N GLU A 233 -17.97 12.00 -0.30
CA GLU A 233 -17.68 11.46 -1.63
C GLU A 233 -18.95 11.15 -2.45
N ASP A 234 -18.79 11.15 -3.78
CA ASP A 234 -19.86 10.89 -4.74
C ASP A 234 -20.54 9.53 -4.48
N GLU A 235 -21.86 9.48 -4.55
CA GLU A 235 -22.64 8.24 -4.36
C GLU A 235 -22.23 7.12 -5.35
N ASP A 236 -21.83 7.49 -6.56
CA ASP A 236 -21.31 6.55 -7.57
C ASP A 236 -19.98 5.92 -7.14
N PHE A 237 -19.11 6.68 -6.46
CA PHE A 237 -17.84 6.18 -5.95
C PHE A 237 -18.07 5.23 -4.76
N LYS A 238 -18.96 5.60 -3.84
CA LYS A 238 -19.39 4.74 -2.73
C LYS A 238 -19.98 3.42 -3.21
N GLN A 239 -20.73 3.44 -4.31
CA GLN A 239 -21.29 2.23 -4.89
C GLN A 239 -20.21 1.32 -5.49
N GLN A 240 -19.21 1.90 -6.20
CA GLN A 240 -18.08 1.13 -6.72
C GLN A 240 -17.25 0.50 -5.60
N ASP A 241 -16.97 1.23 -4.52
CA ASP A 241 -16.22 0.71 -3.37
C ASP A 241 -16.97 -0.40 -2.64
N ARG A 242 -18.29 -0.28 -2.52
CA ARG A 242 -19.13 -1.36 -1.98
C ARG A 242 -19.08 -2.60 -2.85
N GLU A 243 -19.20 -2.44 -4.18
CA GLU A 243 -19.09 -3.57 -5.12
C GLU A 243 -17.71 -4.22 -5.08
N LEU A 244 -16.64 -3.45 -4.89
CA LEU A 244 -15.28 -3.96 -4.70
C LEU A 244 -15.16 -4.76 -3.40
N LYS A 245 -15.69 -4.23 -2.30
CA LYS A 245 -15.70 -4.89 -0.98
C LYS A 245 -16.48 -6.21 -1.00
N GLU A 246 -17.64 -6.25 -1.67
CA GLU A 246 -18.43 -7.48 -1.86
C GLU A 246 -17.73 -8.49 -2.78
N SER A 247 -16.96 -8.00 -3.76
CA SER A 247 -16.25 -8.83 -4.72
C SER A 247 -15.02 -9.53 -4.12
N ALA A 248 -14.50 -9.08 -2.97
CA ALA A 248 -13.38 -9.69 -2.27
C ALA A 248 -13.80 -11.00 -1.57
N PRO A 249 -13.06 -12.12 -1.72
CA PRO A 249 -11.81 -12.28 -2.48
C PRO A 249 -12.00 -12.32 -4.01
N PHE A 250 -11.08 -11.71 -4.76
CA PHE A 250 -11.20 -11.58 -6.22
C PHE A 250 -10.91 -12.89 -6.95
N ALA A 251 -11.77 -13.26 -7.88
CA ALA A 251 -11.59 -14.45 -8.71
C ALA A 251 -10.88 -14.07 -10.02
N VAL A 252 -9.61 -14.46 -10.16
CA VAL A 252 -8.72 -13.98 -11.23
C VAL A 252 -8.29 -15.09 -12.19
N ILE A 253 -8.12 -14.68 -13.45
CA ILE A 253 -7.63 -15.51 -14.55
C ILE A 253 -6.49 -14.75 -15.21
N GLY A 254 -5.29 -15.33 -15.21
CA GLY A 254 -4.14 -14.76 -15.92
C GLY A 254 -3.99 -15.39 -17.30
N SER A 255 -3.86 -14.57 -18.35
CA SER A 255 -3.47 -15.06 -19.68
C SER A 255 -2.37 -14.20 -20.29
N ASN A 256 -1.45 -14.86 -20.99
CA ASN A 256 -0.40 -14.25 -21.80
C ASN A 256 -0.72 -14.30 -23.30
N THR A 257 -1.71 -15.09 -23.70
CA THR A 257 -2.11 -15.25 -25.10
C THR A 257 -3.15 -14.20 -25.50
N VAL A 258 -2.92 -13.58 -26.65
CA VAL A 258 -3.89 -12.67 -27.28
C VAL A 258 -4.68 -13.49 -28.29
N VAL A 259 -5.99 -13.50 -28.14
CA VAL A 259 -6.93 -14.19 -29.00
C VAL A 259 -7.85 -13.17 -29.66
N GLU A 260 -8.32 -13.48 -30.87
CA GLU A 260 -9.26 -12.62 -31.58
C GLU A 260 -10.68 -13.07 -31.27
N ALA A 261 -11.43 -12.25 -30.55
CA ALA A 261 -12.85 -12.48 -30.26
C ALA A 261 -13.65 -11.31 -30.82
N LYS A 262 -14.69 -11.61 -31.62
CA LYS A 262 -15.59 -10.59 -32.21
C LYS A 262 -14.87 -9.47 -32.98
N GLY A 263 -13.74 -9.78 -33.62
CA GLY A 263 -12.93 -8.81 -34.38
C GLY A 263 -12.06 -7.88 -33.52
N GLN A 264 -12.00 -8.10 -32.20
CA GLN A 264 -11.08 -7.41 -31.29
C GLN A 264 -10.03 -8.38 -30.77
N ARG A 265 -8.77 -7.92 -30.72
CA ARG A 265 -7.65 -8.66 -30.13
C ARG A 265 -7.70 -8.48 -28.62
N VAL A 266 -8.25 -9.47 -27.93
CA VAL A 266 -8.42 -9.48 -26.48
C VAL A 266 -7.51 -10.52 -25.84
N ARG A 267 -7.07 -10.29 -24.61
CA ARG A 267 -6.31 -11.30 -23.86
C ARG A 267 -7.28 -12.36 -23.34
N GLY A 268 -6.99 -13.61 -23.63
CA GLY A 268 -7.88 -14.70 -23.26
C GLY A 268 -7.22 -16.06 -23.34
N ARG A 269 -7.87 -17.04 -22.74
CA ARG A 269 -7.50 -18.46 -22.86
C ARG A 269 -8.44 -19.12 -23.85
N LEU A 270 -7.87 -19.86 -24.79
CA LEU A 270 -8.63 -20.65 -25.76
C LEU A 270 -8.84 -22.06 -25.18
N TYR A 271 -10.09 -22.44 -25.04
CA TYR A 271 -10.50 -23.81 -24.72
C TYR A 271 -11.23 -24.43 -25.92
N PRO A 272 -11.28 -25.77 -26.03
CA PRO A 272 -12.04 -26.43 -27.07
C PRO A 272 -13.52 -26.03 -27.13
N TRP A 273 -14.11 -25.64 -25.99
CA TRP A 273 -15.52 -25.25 -25.86
C TRP A 273 -15.77 -23.73 -25.93
N GLY A 274 -14.73 -22.90 -25.95
CA GLY A 274 -14.92 -21.45 -25.97
C GLY A 274 -13.69 -20.63 -25.59
N ILE A 275 -13.84 -19.32 -25.65
CA ILE A 275 -12.78 -18.35 -25.33
C ILE A 275 -13.13 -17.66 -24.02
N VAL A 276 -12.18 -17.67 -23.07
CA VAL A 276 -12.31 -16.97 -21.80
C VAL A 276 -11.50 -15.68 -21.88
N GLU A 277 -12.20 -14.56 -22.03
CA GLU A 277 -11.63 -13.21 -22.01
C GLU A 277 -11.26 -12.80 -20.57
N VAL A 278 -10.03 -12.33 -20.36
CA VAL A 278 -9.52 -11.91 -19.03
C VAL A 278 -10.05 -10.54 -18.63
N GLU A 279 -10.22 -9.63 -19.59
CA GLU A 279 -10.67 -8.25 -19.33
C GLU A 279 -12.19 -8.11 -19.25
N ASN A 280 -12.93 -9.21 -19.41
CA ASN A 280 -14.37 -9.20 -19.36
C ASN A 280 -14.86 -9.41 -17.91
N GLN A 281 -15.57 -8.41 -17.37
CA GLN A 281 -16.11 -8.44 -16.01
C GLN A 281 -17.11 -9.57 -15.76
N ALA A 282 -17.78 -10.08 -16.81
CA ALA A 282 -18.70 -11.20 -16.69
C ALA A 282 -17.98 -12.55 -16.47
N HIS A 283 -16.73 -12.66 -16.94
CA HIS A 283 -15.93 -13.88 -16.82
C HIS A 283 -14.99 -13.84 -15.61
N CYS A 284 -14.48 -12.65 -15.26
CA CYS A 284 -13.41 -12.52 -14.28
C CYS A 284 -13.42 -11.17 -13.58
N ASP A 285 -13.11 -11.17 -12.28
CA ASP A 285 -12.93 -9.95 -11.48
C ASP A 285 -11.54 -9.30 -11.71
N PHE A 286 -10.81 -9.67 -12.76
CA PHE A 286 -9.47 -9.15 -13.05
C PHE A 286 -9.44 -7.62 -13.22
N VAL A 287 -10.45 -7.06 -13.90
CA VAL A 287 -10.55 -5.60 -14.08
C VAL A 287 -10.76 -4.89 -12.74
N LYS A 288 -11.54 -5.48 -11.84
CA LYS A 288 -11.76 -4.95 -10.49
C LYS A 288 -10.46 -4.95 -9.68
N LEU A 289 -9.70 -6.06 -9.72
CA LEU A 289 -8.38 -6.14 -9.08
C LEU A 289 -7.42 -5.09 -9.65
N ARG A 290 -7.36 -4.95 -10.97
CA ARG A 290 -6.48 -3.97 -11.64
C ARG A 290 -6.84 -2.53 -11.24
N ASN A 291 -8.14 -2.21 -11.20
CA ASN A 291 -8.61 -0.88 -10.80
C ASN A 291 -8.30 -0.61 -9.32
N MET A 292 -8.51 -1.60 -8.45
CA MET A 292 -8.20 -1.54 -7.02
C MET A 292 -6.71 -1.23 -6.78
N LEU A 293 -5.80 -1.97 -7.43
CA LEU A 293 -4.36 -1.86 -7.22
C LEU A 293 -3.73 -0.60 -7.85
N ILE A 294 -4.19 -0.18 -9.03
CA ILE A 294 -3.52 0.87 -9.82
C ILE A 294 -4.23 2.22 -9.69
N ARG A 295 -5.57 2.23 -9.61
CA ARG A 295 -6.36 3.47 -9.73
C ARG A 295 -6.81 4.05 -8.40
N THR A 296 -7.38 3.23 -7.51
CA THR A 296 -8.09 3.74 -6.33
C THR A 296 -7.28 3.60 -5.05
N HIS A 297 -6.80 2.39 -4.69
CA HIS A 297 -6.27 2.14 -3.35
C HIS A 297 -4.74 2.06 -3.25
N MET A 298 -4.00 2.46 -4.29
CA MET A 298 -2.53 2.43 -4.25
C MET A 298 -1.95 3.30 -3.13
N HIS A 299 -2.50 4.50 -2.96
CA HIS A 299 -2.05 5.44 -1.92
C HIS A 299 -2.43 4.93 -0.54
N ASP A 300 -3.66 4.46 -0.36
CA ASP A 300 -4.14 3.96 0.92
C ASP A 300 -3.36 2.73 1.40
N LEU A 301 -3.08 1.76 0.51
CA LEU A 301 -2.22 0.62 0.82
C LEU A 301 -0.84 1.07 1.33
N LYS A 302 -0.31 2.16 0.77
CA LYS A 302 0.96 2.72 1.19
C LYS A 302 0.86 3.40 2.56
N ASP A 303 -0.22 4.12 2.82
CA ASP A 303 -0.44 4.83 4.08
C ASP A 303 -0.65 3.83 5.23
N VAL A 304 -1.49 2.81 5.04
CA VAL A 304 -1.65 1.71 6.02
C VAL A 304 -0.30 1.01 6.29
N THR A 305 0.50 0.80 5.24
CA THR A 305 1.85 0.23 5.40
C THR A 305 2.76 1.11 6.26
N CYS A 306 2.67 2.43 6.11
CA CYS A 306 3.47 3.37 6.88
C CYS A 306 2.97 3.47 8.33
N ASP A 307 1.69 3.75 8.50
CA ASP A 307 1.12 4.18 9.79
C ASP A 307 0.84 2.99 10.72
N VAL A 308 0.53 1.82 10.15
CA VAL A 308 0.23 0.62 10.94
C VAL A 308 1.44 -0.30 10.96
N HIS A 309 1.79 -0.90 9.83
CA HIS A 309 2.78 -1.98 9.80
C HIS A 309 4.19 -1.50 10.16
N TYR A 310 4.63 -0.40 9.55
CA TYR A 310 5.97 0.13 9.79
C TYR A 310 6.11 0.77 11.17
N GLU A 311 5.14 1.56 11.64
CA GLU A 311 5.19 2.11 13.00
C GLU A 311 5.13 1.03 14.09
N ASN A 312 4.35 -0.04 13.89
CA ASN A 312 4.36 -1.18 14.81
C ASN A 312 5.75 -1.84 14.88
N TYR A 313 6.38 -2.08 13.72
CA TYR A 313 7.74 -2.62 13.66
C TYR A 313 8.75 -1.67 14.32
N ARG A 314 8.64 -0.37 14.04
CA ARG A 314 9.52 0.68 14.59
C ARG A 314 9.39 0.77 16.11
N ALA A 315 8.17 0.73 16.65
CA ALA A 315 7.92 0.68 18.08
C ALA A 315 8.58 -0.54 18.72
N HIS A 316 8.44 -1.72 18.12
CA HIS A 316 9.08 -2.95 18.59
C HIS A 316 10.61 -2.88 18.56
N CYS A 317 11.20 -2.34 17.49
CA CYS A 317 12.65 -2.14 17.40
C CYS A 317 13.18 -1.17 18.47
N ILE A 318 12.51 -0.04 18.69
CA ILE A 318 12.90 0.95 19.71
C ILE A 318 12.79 0.35 21.11
N GLN A 319 11.74 -0.43 21.39
CA GLN A 319 11.58 -1.15 22.67
C GLN A 319 12.71 -2.16 22.89
N GLN A 320 13.12 -2.90 21.86
CA GLN A 320 14.26 -3.82 21.97
C GLN A 320 15.58 -3.08 22.20
N MET A 321 15.83 -1.98 21.49
CA MET A 321 17.06 -1.19 21.66
C MET A 321 17.16 -0.58 23.06
N THR A 322 16.07 -0.02 23.56
CA THR A 322 15.99 0.51 24.94
C THR A 322 16.19 -0.60 25.98
N SER A 323 15.60 -1.77 25.76
CA SER A 323 15.78 -2.94 26.63
C SER A 323 17.23 -3.44 26.66
N LYS A 324 17.89 -3.52 25.49
CA LYS A 324 19.31 -3.91 25.39
C LYS A 324 20.23 -2.90 26.07
N LEU A 325 19.99 -1.59 25.90
CA LEU A 325 20.72 -0.54 26.63
C LEU A 325 20.57 -0.67 28.16
N THR A 326 19.37 -1.03 28.65
CA THR A 326 19.17 -1.28 30.08
C THR A 326 19.79 -2.58 30.60
N GLN A 327 20.00 -3.58 29.72
CA GLN A 327 20.68 -4.84 30.08
C GLN A 327 22.21 -4.69 30.03
N ASP A 328 22.76 -4.01 29.03
CA ASP A 328 24.21 -3.75 28.93
C ASP A 328 24.70 -2.83 30.07
N SER A 329 23.86 -1.92 30.54
CA SER A 329 24.14 -1.15 31.78
C SER A 329 24.27 -2.02 33.04
N ARG A 330 23.86 -3.30 33.02
CA ARG A 330 24.01 -4.22 34.15
C ARG A 330 25.24 -5.13 34.07
N MET A 331 25.95 -5.20 32.93
CA MET A 331 27.01 -6.21 32.72
C MET A 331 28.44 -5.66 32.57
N GLU A 332 28.67 -4.34 32.39
CA GLU A 332 30.03 -3.77 32.33
C GLU A 332 30.29 -2.69 33.40
N SER A 333 31.10 -3.11 34.40
CA SER A 333 32.09 -2.33 35.17
C SER A 333 31.68 -1.56 36.45
N PRO A 334 32.53 -1.61 37.51
CA PRO A 334 32.41 -0.81 38.71
C PRO A 334 33.15 0.53 38.53
N ILE A 335 32.44 1.65 38.44
CA ILE A 335 32.85 3.02 38.83
C ILE A 335 31.57 3.88 38.83
N PRO A 336 31.39 4.81 39.78
CA PRO A 336 30.10 5.47 40.01
C PRO A 336 29.90 6.60 38.99
N ILE A 337 28.90 6.46 38.13
CA ILE A 337 28.39 7.57 37.31
C ILE A 337 27.12 8.11 37.97
N LEU A 338 27.14 9.43 38.18
CA LEU A 338 26.05 10.28 38.65
C LEU A 338 24.70 9.93 37.98
N PRO A 339 23.62 9.74 38.77
CA PRO A 339 22.29 9.50 38.22
C PRO A 339 21.72 10.79 37.60
N LEU A 340 21.12 10.69 36.41
CA LEU A 340 20.07 11.61 35.99
C LEU A 340 18.95 11.58 37.05
N PRO A 341 18.30 12.73 37.34
CA PRO A 341 17.57 12.94 38.58
C PRO A 341 16.30 12.09 38.59
N THR A 342 16.37 10.94 39.25
CA THR A 342 15.22 10.42 40.00
C THR A 342 14.78 11.52 40.97
N PRO A 343 13.48 11.74 41.20
CA PRO A 343 13.04 12.76 42.15
C PRO A 343 13.71 12.44 43.49
N ASP A 344 14.58 13.34 43.93
CA ASP A 344 15.40 13.12 45.11
C ASP A 344 14.50 12.75 46.28
N ALA A 345 14.92 11.81 47.11
CA ALA A 345 14.22 11.46 48.35
C ALA A 345 13.99 12.70 49.25
N GLU A 346 14.73 13.78 49.02
CA GLU A 346 14.51 15.10 49.60
C GLU A 346 13.30 15.83 49.01
N THR A 347 13.08 15.77 47.69
CA THR A 347 11.89 16.33 47.04
C THR A 347 10.62 15.60 47.52
N GLU A 348 10.70 14.28 47.69
CA GLU A 348 9.59 13.46 48.20
C GLU A 348 9.28 13.74 49.68
N LYS A 349 10.31 13.97 50.51
CA LYS A 349 10.15 14.44 51.89
C LYS A 349 9.57 15.85 51.96
N LEU A 350 9.97 16.73 51.04
CA LEU A 350 9.47 18.11 50.98
C LEU A 350 8.00 18.16 50.54
N ILE A 351 7.61 17.30 49.60
CA ILE A 351 6.21 17.11 49.18
C ILE A 351 5.38 16.59 50.37
N ARG A 352 5.87 15.58 51.12
CA ARG A 352 5.19 15.10 52.33
C ARG A 352 5.01 16.17 53.40
N MET A 353 6.04 16.98 53.68
CA MET A 353 5.90 18.09 54.64
C MET A 353 4.90 19.15 54.16
N LYS A 354 4.92 19.49 52.86
CA LYS A 354 3.97 20.43 52.27
C LYS A 354 2.53 19.92 52.34
N ASP A 355 2.31 18.62 52.11
CA ASP A 355 1.00 17.99 52.23
C ASP A 355 0.49 17.96 53.68
N GLU A 356 1.38 17.75 54.66
CA GLU A 356 1.02 17.84 56.08
C GLU A 356 0.66 19.27 56.51
N GLU A 357 1.39 20.28 56.03
CA GLU A 357 1.05 21.70 56.26
C GLU A 357 -0.30 22.07 55.63
N LEU A 358 -0.56 21.63 54.39
CA LEU A 358 -1.83 21.85 53.70
C LEU A 358 -3.01 21.23 54.44
N ARG A 359 -2.86 20.03 55.00
CA ARG A 359 -3.88 19.40 55.85
C ARG A 359 -4.17 20.20 57.11
N ARG A 360 -3.12 20.65 57.83
CA ARG A 360 -3.31 21.47 59.04
C ARG A 360 -4.00 22.80 58.74
N MET A 361 -3.67 23.42 57.61
CA MET A 361 -4.30 24.66 57.17
C MET A 361 -5.77 24.43 56.75
N GLN A 362 -6.10 23.30 56.11
CA GLN A 362 -7.49 22.93 55.81
C GLN A 362 -8.32 22.68 57.07
N GLU A 363 -7.77 22.00 58.07
CA GLU A 363 -8.46 21.80 59.36
C GLU A 363 -8.69 23.12 60.10
N MET A 364 -7.72 24.05 60.05
CA MET A 364 -7.87 25.38 60.65
C MET A 364 -8.93 26.21 59.93
N LEU A 365 -8.97 26.15 58.59
CA LEU A 365 -10.01 26.81 57.78
C LEU A 365 -11.40 26.21 58.03
N GLN A 366 -11.50 24.89 58.20
CA GLN A 366 -12.78 24.24 58.56
C GLN A 366 -13.26 24.67 59.95
N LYS A 367 -12.36 24.75 60.94
CA LYS A 367 -12.70 25.26 62.28
C LYS A 367 -13.13 26.72 62.27
N MET A 368 -12.46 27.58 61.49
CA MET A 368 -12.89 28.96 61.30
C MET A 368 -14.25 29.04 60.60
N LYS A 369 -14.50 28.21 59.58
CA LYS A 369 -15.81 28.14 58.93
C LYS A 369 -16.92 27.71 59.88
N GLN A 370 -16.66 26.74 60.75
CA GLN A 370 -17.61 26.31 61.79
C GLN A 370 -17.88 27.41 62.81
N GLN A 371 -16.86 28.14 63.26
CA GLN A 371 -17.05 29.27 64.18
C GLN A 371 -17.85 30.44 63.57
N ILE A 372 -17.74 30.64 62.26
CA ILE A 372 -18.54 31.65 61.53
C ILE A 372 -19.97 31.15 61.29
N GLN A 373 -20.20 29.84 61.28
CA GLN A 373 -21.52 29.24 61.07
C GLN A 373 -22.31 29.07 62.38
N ASP A 374 -21.62 29.05 63.52
CA ASP A 374 -22.19 29.01 64.88
C ASP A 374 -22.37 30.42 65.50
N GLN A 375 -22.06 31.49 64.76
CA GLN A 375 -22.47 32.88 65.04
C GLN A 375 -23.60 33.29 64.09
#